data_AF-A0A2V9L9H0-F1
#
_entry.id   AF-A0A2V9L9H0-F1
#
_cell.length_a   1.000
_cell.length_b   1.000
_cell.length_c   1.000
_cell.angle_alpha   90.00
_cell.angle_beta   90.00
_cell.angle_gamma   90.00
#
_symmetry.space_group_name_H-M   'P 1'
#
loop_
_entity.id
_entity.type
_entity.pdbx_description
1 polymer ?
#
loop_
_entity_poly.entity_id
_entity_poly.type
_entity_poly.pdbx_seq_one_letter_code
_entity_poly.pdbx_strand_id
1 'polypeptide(L)'
;LPPTAAFPAHWAPNAMVFYDQEQFPSRYRSGVFIAFHGSWNRAPYAQGGYNVVFQPLAGDRASGSCEIFADGFAGAVKSPDKAEHRPSGLAVGPDGSLYVSDDVRGRIYRIVYRGGSEGGAAKFTP
;
A
#
# COMPACT_ATOMS: atom_id res chain seq x y z
N LEU A 1 22.52 10.91 6.68
CA LEU A 1 21.20 11.46 7.07
C LEU A 1 20.38 10.31 7.66
N PRO A 2 19.57 10.53 8.73
CA PRO A 2 18.65 9.52 9.23
C PRO A 2 17.52 9.24 8.20
N PRO A 3 16.87 8.06 8.25
CA PRO A 3 15.75 7.76 7.36
C PRO A 3 14.56 8.69 7.62
N THR A 4 13.84 9.06 6.55
CA THR A 4 12.67 9.94 6.61
C THR A 4 11.44 9.26 7.24
N ALA A 5 11.28 7.96 7.04
CA ALA A 5 10.20 7.16 7.60
C ALA A 5 10.70 5.75 7.94
N ALA A 6 10.05 5.11 8.90
CA ALA A 6 10.29 3.71 9.27
C ALA A 6 8.97 2.94 9.25
N PHE A 7 9.04 1.68 8.87
CA PHE A 7 7.87 0.81 8.73
C PHE A 7 8.06 -0.46 9.55
N PRO A 8 6.99 -1.21 9.84
CA PRO A 8 7.09 -2.45 10.58
C PRO A 8 8.09 -3.42 9.94
N ALA A 9 8.90 -4.05 10.79
CA ALA A 9 9.95 -4.96 10.33
C ALA A 9 9.37 -6.11 9.51
N HIS A 10 10.15 -6.51 8.49
CA HIS A 10 9.92 -7.66 7.61
C HIS A 10 8.70 -7.59 6.67
N TRP A 11 8.06 -6.43 6.47
CA TRP A 11 6.92 -6.31 5.55
C TRP A 11 7.28 -6.33 4.05
N ALA A 12 8.58 -6.34 3.72
CA ALA A 12 9.10 -6.45 2.35
C ALA A 12 8.52 -5.39 1.38
N PRO A 13 8.94 -4.11 1.50
CA PRO A 13 8.53 -3.08 0.54
C PRO A 13 9.17 -3.37 -0.83
N ASN A 14 8.35 -3.69 -1.83
CA ASN A 14 8.85 -4.01 -3.18
C ASN A 14 8.72 -2.85 -4.16
N ALA A 15 7.78 -1.93 -3.93
CA ALA A 15 7.59 -0.76 -4.79
C ALA A 15 7.08 0.44 -4.00
N MET A 16 7.36 1.63 -4.53
CA MET A 16 6.80 2.88 -4.03
C MET A 16 6.54 3.85 -5.19
N VAL A 17 5.54 4.71 -5.04
CA VAL A 17 5.23 5.76 -6.02
C VAL A 17 4.69 7.01 -5.30
N PHE A 18 5.19 8.19 -5.68
CA PHE A 18 4.62 9.45 -5.22
C PHE A 18 3.23 9.64 -5.83
N TYR A 19 2.31 10.22 -5.06
CA TYR A 19 0.99 10.58 -5.55
C TYR A 19 0.84 12.08 -5.66
N ASP A 20 0.80 12.55 -6.91
CA ASP A 20 0.68 13.95 -7.32
C ASP A 20 -0.65 14.24 -8.04
N GLN A 21 -1.58 13.28 -8.00
CA GLN A 21 -2.88 13.38 -8.68
C GLN A 21 -4.00 13.76 -7.70
N GLU A 22 -5.19 14.01 -8.24
CA GLU A 22 -6.33 14.53 -7.45
C GLU A 22 -7.51 13.55 -7.32
N GLN A 23 -7.42 12.37 -7.95
CA GLN A 23 -8.52 11.38 -7.96
C GLN A 23 -8.84 10.87 -6.54
N PHE A 24 -7.84 10.60 -5.71
CA PHE A 24 -8.05 10.23 -4.31
C PHE A 24 -8.36 11.46 -3.44
N PRO A 25 -9.05 11.27 -2.29
CA PRO A 25 -9.29 12.31 -1.30
C PRO A 25 -8.02 13.10 -0.95
N SER A 26 -8.18 14.38 -0.58
CA SER A 26 -7.07 15.32 -0.34
C SER A 26 -5.99 14.80 0.61
N ARG A 27 -6.35 13.98 1.60
CA ARG A 27 -5.40 13.35 2.53
C ARG A 27 -4.39 12.39 1.89
N TYR A 28 -4.69 11.86 0.70
CA TYR A 28 -3.79 11.01 -0.09
C TYR A 28 -2.90 11.79 -1.05
N ARG A 29 -3.04 13.12 -1.09
CA ARG A 29 -2.21 13.99 -1.92
C ARG A 29 -0.91 14.29 -1.19
N SER A 30 0.17 14.52 -1.94
CA SER A 30 1.49 14.86 -1.38
C SER A 30 2.03 13.77 -0.44
N GLY A 31 2.02 12.54 -0.91
CA GLY A 31 2.63 11.43 -0.17
C GLY A 31 3.07 10.31 -1.09
N VAL A 32 3.41 9.17 -0.48
CA VAL A 32 3.94 8.00 -1.18
C VAL A 32 3.09 6.80 -0.87
N PHE A 33 2.66 6.08 -1.91
CA PHE A 33 2.13 4.73 -1.77
C PHE A 33 3.30 3.74 -1.75
N ILE A 34 3.25 2.75 -0.86
CA ILE A 34 4.24 1.67 -0.75
C ILE A 34 3.52 0.33 -0.81
N ALA A 35 3.96 -0.56 -1.70
CA ALA A 35 3.49 -1.93 -1.77
C ALA A 35 4.36 -2.83 -0.88
N PHE A 36 3.73 -3.43 0.13
CA PHE A 36 4.34 -4.41 1.01
C PHE A 36 3.97 -5.82 0.57
N HIS A 37 4.98 -6.53 0.10
CA HIS A 37 4.89 -7.88 -0.46
C HIS A 37 4.58 -8.95 0.59
N GLY A 38 4.76 -8.62 1.86
CA GLY A 38 4.41 -9.47 2.98
C GLY A 38 5.60 -10.24 3.55
N SER A 39 5.53 -10.49 4.85
CA SER A 39 6.61 -11.11 5.59
C SER A 39 6.68 -12.63 5.39
N TRP A 40 7.90 -13.15 5.47
CA TRP A 40 8.19 -14.59 5.60
C TRP A 40 8.91 -14.87 6.93
N ASN A 41 9.90 -14.06 7.28
CA ASN A 41 10.71 -14.21 8.48
C ASN A 41 10.32 -13.17 9.54
N ARG A 42 9.28 -13.45 10.33
CA ARG A 42 8.81 -12.52 11.38
C ARG A 42 8.60 -13.16 12.75
N ALA A 43 8.92 -14.45 12.90
CA ALA A 43 8.81 -15.15 14.17
C ALA A 43 9.69 -14.49 15.27
N PRO A 44 9.22 -14.40 16.52
CA PRO A 44 7.98 -14.96 17.06
C PRO A 44 6.71 -14.11 16.82
N TYR A 45 6.83 -12.96 16.15
CA TYR A 45 5.68 -12.12 15.83
C TYR A 45 4.85 -12.71 14.68
N ALA A 46 3.56 -12.35 14.64
CA ALA A 46 2.68 -12.76 13.54
C ALA A 46 3.19 -12.23 12.20
N GLN A 47 2.91 -12.93 11.09
CA GLN A 47 3.23 -12.40 9.76
C GLN A 47 2.41 -11.12 9.47
N GLY A 48 2.94 -10.21 8.66
CA GLY A 48 2.34 -8.90 8.36
C GLY A 48 2.74 -8.37 6.98
N GLY A 49 2.25 -7.18 6.64
CA GLY A 49 2.28 -6.65 5.27
C GLY A 49 1.15 -7.23 4.43
N TYR A 50 1.44 -7.56 3.18
CA TYR A 50 0.46 -7.99 2.16
C TYR A 50 -0.59 -6.91 1.87
N ASN A 51 -0.13 -5.66 1.81
CA ASN A 51 -0.98 -4.48 1.69
C ASN A 51 -0.26 -3.36 0.94
N VAL A 52 -1.02 -2.34 0.55
CA VAL A 52 -0.49 -1.05 0.12
C VAL A 52 -0.76 -0.05 1.23
N VAL A 53 0.27 0.69 1.60
CA VAL A 53 0.16 1.79 2.58
C VAL A 53 0.33 3.13 1.90
N PHE A 54 -0.11 4.18 2.57
CA PHE A 54 0.20 5.57 2.25
C PHE A 54 1.01 6.19 3.39
N GLN A 55 2.14 6.82 3.06
CA GLN A 55 2.90 7.67 3.96
C GLN A 55 2.70 9.13 3.52
N PRO A 56 2.03 9.97 4.32
CA PRO A 56 1.94 11.39 4.02
C PRO A 56 3.32 12.03 4.10
N LEU A 57 3.57 13.03 3.24
CA LEU A 57 4.78 13.83 3.27
C LEU A 57 4.44 15.31 3.47
N ALA A 58 5.40 16.06 4.03
CA ALA A 58 5.42 17.51 4.06
C ALA A 58 6.79 17.97 3.55
N GLY A 59 6.86 18.34 2.26
CA GLY A 59 8.12 18.57 1.58
C GLY A 59 8.93 17.27 1.43
N ASP A 60 10.16 17.26 1.92
CA ASP A 60 11.06 16.11 1.88
C ASP A 60 10.97 15.18 3.10
N ARG A 61 10.01 15.44 4.01
CA ARG A 61 9.85 14.69 5.26
C ARG A 61 8.54 13.94 5.33
N ALA A 62 8.54 12.82 6.04
CA ALA A 62 7.33 12.15 6.46
C ALA A 62 6.51 13.07 7.37
N SER A 63 5.21 13.13 7.12
CA SER A 63 4.25 13.79 7.99
C SER A 63 3.23 12.75 8.47
N GLY A 64 2.90 12.80 9.76
CA GLY A 64 1.95 11.86 10.36
C GLY A 64 2.36 10.38 10.29
N SER A 65 1.42 9.53 10.68
CA SER A 65 1.59 8.07 10.64
C SER A 65 1.31 7.52 9.25
N CYS A 66 2.03 6.46 8.85
CA CYS A 66 1.63 5.68 7.69
C CYS A 66 0.27 5.00 7.94
N GLU A 67 -0.56 4.91 6.91
CA GLU A 67 -1.86 4.24 6.98
C GLU A 67 -2.03 3.15 5.93
N ILE A 68 -2.80 2.11 6.25
CA ILE A 68 -3.14 1.07 5.29
C ILE A 68 -4.16 1.65 4.30
N PHE A 69 -3.79 1.71 3.04
CA PHE A 69 -4.62 2.20 1.94
C PHE A 69 -5.46 1.06 1.33
N ALA A 70 -4.84 -0.09 1.08
CA ALA A 70 -5.46 -1.27 0.52
C ALA A 70 -4.93 -2.53 1.22
N ASP A 71 -5.79 -3.42 1.69
CA ASP A 71 -5.41 -4.63 2.44
C ASP A 71 -6.12 -5.86 1.84
N GLY A 72 -5.95 -7.02 2.47
CA GLY A 72 -6.69 -8.24 2.11
C GLY A 72 -6.07 -9.06 0.99
N PHE A 73 -4.97 -8.60 0.37
CA PHE A 73 -4.29 -9.34 -0.69
C PHE A 73 -3.89 -10.76 -0.28
N ALA A 74 -3.48 -10.97 0.98
CA ALA A 74 -3.14 -12.30 1.46
C ALA A 74 -4.31 -13.29 1.53
N GLY A 75 -5.56 -12.79 1.53
CA GLY A 75 -6.72 -13.60 1.88
C GLY A 75 -6.67 -14.07 3.34
N ALA A 76 -7.14 -15.30 3.58
CA ALA A 76 -7.27 -15.85 4.93
C ALA A 76 -5.93 -16.13 5.64
N VAL A 77 -4.83 -16.32 4.90
CA VAL A 77 -3.55 -16.76 5.47
C VAL A 77 -2.41 -15.85 5.01
N LYS A 78 -1.79 -15.15 5.96
CA LYS A 78 -0.55 -14.37 5.73
C LYS A 78 0.67 -15.29 5.79
N SER A 79 1.00 -15.91 4.66
CA SER A 79 2.23 -16.70 4.47
C SER A 79 2.65 -16.67 3.00
N PRO A 80 3.95 -16.60 2.65
CA PRO A 80 4.40 -16.48 1.27
C PRO A 80 3.87 -17.57 0.33
N ASP A 81 3.70 -18.79 0.83
CA ASP A 81 3.26 -19.99 0.11
C ASP A 81 1.73 -20.14 0.02
N LYS A 82 0.98 -19.44 0.87
CA LYS A 82 -0.49 -19.58 0.99
C LYS A 82 -1.27 -18.31 0.71
N ALA A 83 -0.60 -17.15 0.72
CA ALA A 83 -1.22 -15.88 0.41
C ALA A 83 -1.83 -15.91 -0.99
N GLU A 84 -3.05 -15.42 -1.12
CA GLU A 84 -3.75 -15.40 -2.41
C GLU A 84 -3.05 -14.47 -3.40
N HIS A 85 -2.58 -13.32 -2.91
CA HIS A 85 -1.85 -12.29 -3.64
C HIS A 85 -0.80 -11.59 -2.76
N ARG A 86 0.24 -11.06 -3.40
CA ARG A 86 1.35 -10.34 -2.78
C ARG A 86 1.70 -9.09 -3.59
N PRO A 87 1.35 -7.89 -3.11
CA PRO A 87 1.63 -6.63 -3.80
C PRO A 87 3.13 -6.45 -4.11
N SER A 88 3.49 -6.28 -5.38
CA SER A 88 4.89 -6.27 -5.84
C SER A 88 5.28 -5.02 -6.61
N GLY A 89 4.33 -4.33 -7.24
CA GLY A 89 4.57 -3.17 -8.10
C GLY A 89 3.48 -2.12 -7.96
N LEU A 90 3.83 -0.86 -8.23
CA LEU A 90 2.92 0.28 -8.18
C LEU A 90 3.12 1.19 -9.41
N ALA A 91 2.02 1.75 -9.92
CA ALA A 91 2.03 2.82 -10.90
C ALA A 91 0.81 3.73 -10.73
N VAL A 92 0.96 5.01 -11.02
CA VAL A 92 -0.16 5.96 -11.06
C VAL A 92 -0.55 6.18 -12.52
N GLY A 93 -1.83 5.98 -12.84
CA GLY A 93 -2.36 6.25 -14.17
C GLY A 93 -2.52 7.75 -14.44
N PRO A 94 -2.61 8.16 -15.71
CA PRO A 94 -2.84 9.57 -16.07
C PRO A 94 -4.21 10.10 -15.62
N ASP A 95 -5.13 9.21 -15.24
CA ASP A 95 -6.43 9.54 -14.66
C ASP A 95 -6.40 9.67 -13.13
N GLY A 96 -5.25 9.41 -12.50
CA GLY A 96 -5.06 9.43 -11.06
C GLY A 96 -5.38 8.12 -10.33
N SER A 97 -5.67 7.03 -11.05
CA SER A 97 -5.85 5.71 -10.43
C SER A 97 -4.54 5.10 -9.98
N LEU A 98 -4.57 4.28 -8.92
CA LEU A 98 -3.43 3.49 -8.50
C LEU A 98 -3.52 2.07 -9.09
N TYR A 99 -2.45 1.63 -9.74
CA TYR A 99 -2.29 0.26 -10.22
C TYR A 99 -1.37 -0.50 -9.26
N VAL A 100 -1.77 -1.71 -8.89
CA VAL A 100 -1.02 -2.60 -8.00
C VAL A 100 -0.83 -3.94 -8.69
N SER A 101 0.41 -4.40 -8.89
CA SER A 101 0.67 -5.75 -9.40
C SER A 101 0.84 -6.76 -8.27
N ASP A 102 0.54 -8.02 -8.57
CA ASP A 102 0.77 -9.19 -7.75
C ASP A 102 1.59 -10.24 -8.52
N ASP A 103 2.60 -10.83 -7.88
CA ASP A 103 3.47 -11.85 -8.49
C ASP A 103 3.09 -13.31 -8.15
N VAL A 104 2.08 -13.54 -7.30
CA VAL A 104 1.57 -14.89 -7.02
C VAL A 104 0.66 -15.38 -8.15
N ARG A 105 -0.25 -14.53 -8.63
CA ARG A 105 -1.24 -14.87 -9.68
C ARG A 105 -1.10 -14.00 -10.92
N GLY A 106 -0.14 -13.08 -10.96
CA GLY A 106 0.10 -12.19 -12.11
C GLY A 106 -1.03 -11.17 -12.34
N ARG A 107 -1.77 -10.80 -11.28
CA ARG A 107 -2.89 -9.85 -11.39
C ARG A 107 -2.39 -8.41 -11.37
N ILE A 108 -3.11 -7.53 -12.09
CA ILE A 108 -2.99 -6.08 -11.96
C ILE A 108 -4.33 -5.54 -11.47
N TYR A 109 -4.32 -4.93 -10.30
CA TYR A 109 -5.48 -4.26 -9.72
C TYR A 109 -5.44 -2.79 -10.10
N ARG A 110 -6.60 -2.23 -10.49
CA ARG A 110 -6.78 -0.78 -10.67
C ARG A 110 -7.71 -0.28 -9.58
N ILE A 111 -7.18 0.56 -8.70
CA ILE A 111 -7.91 1.19 -7.60
C ILE A 111 -8.35 2.57 -8.06
N VAL A 112 -9.68 2.77 -8.08
CA VAL A 112 -10.34 4.01 -8.46
C VAL A 112 -11.15 4.57 -7.28
N TYR A 113 -11.13 5.87 -7.09
CA TYR A 113 -12.09 6.53 -6.19
C TYR A 113 -13.32 6.97 -6.95
N ARG A 114 -14.51 6.57 -6.47
CA ARG A 114 -15.81 6.87 -7.10
C ARG A 114 -16.65 7.91 -6.34
N GLY A 115 -16.10 8.53 -5.30
CA GLY A 115 -16.84 9.42 -4.42
C GLY A 115 -17.69 8.68 -3.36
N GLY A 116 -17.90 9.35 -2.23
CA GLY A 116 -18.68 8.88 -1.07
C GLY A 116 -18.44 9.84 0.11
N SER A 117 -19.47 10.13 0.91
CA SER A 117 -19.43 11.17 1.95
C SER A 117 -18.20 11.07 2.84
N GLU A 118 -17.51 12.21 3.02
CA GLU A 118 -16.31 12.36 3.84
C GLU A 118 -16.53 11.79 5.25
N GLY A 119 -15.97 10.61 5.52
CA GLY A 119 -16.10 9.97 6.84
C GLY A 119 -15.68 8.51 6.88
N GLY A 120 -15.73 7.78 5.76
CA GLY A 120 -15.23 6.41 5.67
C GLY A 120 -13.90 6.37 4.92
N ALA A 121 -12.84 5.86 5.54
CA ALA A 121 -11.68 5.44 4.76
C ALA A 121 -12.13 4.38 3.76
N ALA A 122 -12.00 4.66 2.46
CA ALA A 122 -12.25 3.68 1.42
C ALA A 122 -11.26 2.54 1.62
N LYS A 123 -11.72 1.41 2.18
CA LYS A 123 -10.91 0.22 2.33
C LYS A 123 -11.10 -0.65 1.10
N PHE A 124 -10.05 -0.78 0.31
CA PHE A 124 -9.98 -1.81 -0.73
C PHE A 124 -9.66 -3.15 -0.08
N THR A 125 -10.49 -4.16 -0.37
CA THR A 125 -10.25 -5.58 -0.06
C THR A 125 -10.50 -6.34 -1.36
N PRO A 126 -9.49 -7.02 -1.94
CA PRO A 126 -9.63 -7.78 -3.17
C PRO A 126 -10.48 -9.05 -3.03
#